data_AF-A0A352TT08-F1
#
_entry.id   AF-A0A352TT08-F1
#
_cell.length_a   1.000
_cell.length_b   1.000
_cell.length_c   1.000
_cell.angle_alpha   90.00
_cell.angle_beta   90.00
_cell.angle_gamma   90.00
#
_symmetry.space_group_name_H-M   'P 1'
#
loop_
_entity.id
_entity.type
_entity.pdbx_description
1 polymer ?
#
loop_
_entity_poly.entity_id
_entity_poly.type
_entity_poly.pdbx_seq_one_letter_code
_entity_poly.pdbx_strand_id
1 'polypeptide(L)'
;ICGTGIGMSIAANKFKGIRAANIYDEQTARLAKEHNLANVITFGARTHTKKQVFHLLDTFMMTEFESRHQKRIDKISEIEEI
;
A
#
# COMPACT_ATOMS: atom_id res chain seq x y z
N ILE A 1 -8.77 -7.99 0.16
CA ILE A 1 -9.48 -7.65 1.41
C ILE A 1 -9.58 -8.89 2.28
N CYS A 2 -9.21 -8.81 3.57
CA CYS A 2 -9.46 -9.89 4.55
C CYS A 2 -9.96 -9.28 5.87
N GLY A 3 -9.99 -10.04 6.97
CA GLY A 3 -10.47 -9.53 8.27
C GLY A 3 -9.81 -8.21 8.70
N THR A 4 -8.47 -8.15 8.68
CA THR A 4 -7.68 -6.97 9.09
C THR A 4 -6.86 -6.34 7.96
N GLY A 5 -6.75 -7.00 6.80
CA GLY A 5 -5.87 -6.60 5.69
C GLY A 5 -4.39 -6.97 5.86
N ILE A 6 -3.95 -7.26 7.10
CA ILE A 6 -2.55 -7.54 7.47
C ILE A 6 -2.03 -8.83 6.84
N GLY A 7 -2.75 -9.94 6.99
CA GLY A 7 -2.29 -11.23 6.47
C GLY A 7 -2.12 -11.23 4.94
N MET A 8 -3.03 -10.53 4.25
CA MET A 8 -2.91 -10.36 2.79
C MET A 8 -1.74 -9.47 2.40
N SER A 9 -1.47 -8.37 3.12
CA SER A 9 -0.32 -7.52 2.79
C SER A 9 0.99 -8.27 3.04
N ILE A 10 1.10 -9.02 4.14
CA ILE A 10 2.27 -9.86 4.43
C ILE A 10 2.50 -10.88 3.31
N ALA A 11 1.45 -11.58 2.88
CA ALA A 11 1.57 -12.60 1.83
C ALA A 11 1.90 -11.98 0.46
N ALA A 12 1.23 -10.88 0.09
CA ALA A 12 1.47 -10.18 -1.18
C ALA A 12 2.92 -9.67 -1.27
N ASN A 13 3.46 -9.11 -0.18
CA ASN A 13 4.84 -8.60 -0.11
C ASN A 13 5.92 -9.69 -0.19
N LYS A 14 5.58 -10.98 -0.32
CA LYS A 14 6.55 -12.05 -0.60
C LYS A 14 6.87 -12.20 -2.09
N PHE A 15 6.09 -11.58 -2.96
CA PHE A 15 6.31 -11.65 -4.40
C PHE A 15 7.15 -10.46 -4.85
N LYS A 16 8.22 -10.74 -5.59
CA LYS A 16 9.13 -9.73 -6.14
C LYS A 16 8.38 -8.63 -6.91
N GLY A 17 8.73 -7.38 -6.62
CA GLY A 17 8.13 -6.19 -7.24
C GLY A 17 6.80 -5.77 -6.61
N ILE A 18 6.25 -6.52 -5.63
CA ILE A 18 5.02 -6.14 -4.93
C ILE A 18 5.35 -5.25 -3.73
N ARG A 19 4.67 -4.12 -3.67
CA ARG A 19 4.65 -3.21 -2.52
C ARG A 19 3.20 -3.03 -2.09
N ALA A 20 2.75 -3.94 -1.24
CA ALA A 20 1.42 -3.99 -0.68
C ALA A 20 1.34 -3.18 0.63
N ALA A 21 0.54 -2.12 0.63
CA ALA A 21 0.30 -1.28 1.80
C ALA A 21 -1.07 -1.62 2.44
N ASN A 22 -1.07 -1.88 3.74
CA ASN A 22 -2.31 -2.04 4.51
C ASN A 22 -2.82 -0.66 4.91
N ILE A 23 -3.92 -0.23 4.32
CA ILE A 23 -4.45 1.13 4.47
C ILE A 23 -5.40 1.18 5.67
N TYR A 24 -5.28 2.25 6.46
CA TYR A 24 -6.09 2.46 7.67
C TYR A 24 -6.85 3.80 7.67
N ASP A 25 -6.27 4.81 7.03
CA ASP A 25 -6.77 6.18 6.98
C ASP A 25 -6.29 6.89 5.70
N GLU A 26 -6.74 8.13 5.50
CA GLU A 26 -6.44 8.90 4.29
C GLU A 26 -4.94 9.19 4.15
N GLN A 27 -4.25 9.42 5.28
CA GLN A 27 -2.82 9.64 5.29
C GLN A 27 -2.07 8.40 4.82
N THR A 28 -2.38 7.22 5.34
CA THR A 28 -1.76 5.96 4.91
C THR A 28 -2.09 5.64 3.45
N ALA A 29 -3.30 5.95 2.97
CA ALA A 29 -3.68 5.82 1.56
C ALA A 29 -2.79 6.69 0.65
N ARG A 30 -2.65 7.98 0.99
CA ARG A 30 -1.79 8.92 0.25
C ARG A 30 -0.33 8.49 0.29
N LEU A 31 0.22 8.29 1.50
CA LEU A 31 1.64 7.98 1.70
C LEU A 31 2.05 6.62 1.10
N ALA A 32 1.13 5.65 1.02
CA ALA A 32 1.38 4.40 0.32
C ALA A 32 1.77 4.65 -1.15
N LYS A 33 1.07 5.56 -1.83
CA LYS A 33 1.35 5.89 -3.23
C LYS A 33 2.47 6.92 -3.37
N GLU A 34 2.38 8.02 -2.62
CA GLU A 34 3.28 9.18 -2.69
C GLU A 34 4.72 8.82 -2.33
N HIS A 35 4.92 8.07 -1.24
CA HIS A 35 6.26 7.76 -0.73
C HIS A 35 6.75 6.37 -1.11
N ASN A 36 5.86 5.39 -1.15
CA ASN A 36 6.24 3.98 -1.22
C ASN A 36 5.99 3.36 -2.60
N LEU A 37 5.48 4.13 -3.56
CA LEU A 37 5.10 3.66 -4.89
C LEU A 37 4.35 2.31 -4.79
N ALA A 38 3.46 2.19 -3.81
CA ALA A 38 2.70 0.98 -3.59
C ALA A 38 1.85 0.68 -4.83
N ASN A 39 1.84 -0.58 -5.23
CA ASN A 39 1.11 -1.08 -6.40
C ASN A 39 -0.01 -2.05 -5.99
N VAL A 40 -0.08 -2.39 -4.71
CA VAL A 40 -1.17 -3.15 -4.10
C VAL A 40 -1.58 -2.44 -2.81
N ILE A 41 -2.89 -2.37 -2.55
CA ILE A 41 -3.41 -1.95 -1.25
C ILE A 41 -4.30 -3.04 -0.65
N THR A 42 -4.28 -3.15 0.68
CA THR A 42 -5.15 -4.04 1.42
C THR A 42 -6.00 -3.27 2.42
N PHE A 43 -7.19 -3.80 2.67
CA PHE A 43 -8.13 -3.26 3.65
C PHE A 43 -8.61 -4.37 4.57
N GLY A 44 -8.93 -3.99 5.81
CA GLY A 44 -9.59 -4.85 6.80
C GLY A 44 -11.10 -4.69 6.77
N ALA A 45 -11.82 -5.77 6.46
CA ALA A 45 -13.28 -5.81 6.47
C ALA A 45 -13.89 -5.63 7.87
N ARG A 46 -13.13 -5.92 8.94
CA ARG A 46 -13.57 -5.71 10.33
C ARG A 46 -13.22 -4.33 10.87
N THR A 47 -12.37 -3.58 10.17
CA THR A 47 -11.84 -2.28 10.63
C THR A 47 -12.32 -1.10 9.81
N HIS A 48 -12.93 -1.35 8.64
CA HIS A 48 -13.43 -0.31 7.74
C HIS A 48 -14.87 -0.57 7.33
N THR A 49 -15.63 0.50 7.20
CA THR A 49 -16.90 0.49 6.48
C THR A 49 -16.66 0.57 4.97
N LYS A 50 -17.64 0.13 4.17
CA LYS A 50 -17.57 0.20 2.70
C LYS A 50 -17.36 1.65 2.20
N LYS A 51 -18.01 2.62 2.83
CA LYS A 51 -17.87 4.05 2.50
C LYS A 51 -16.43 4.54 2.73
N GLN A 52 -15.82 4.17 3.84
CA GLN A 52 -14.42 4.50 4.11
C GLN A 52 -13.49 3.86 3.07
N VAL A 53 -13.69 2.58 2.74
CA VAL A 53 -12.86 1.89 1.73
C VAL A 53 -12.88 2.62 0.39
N PHE A 54 -14.05 3.06 -0.09
CA PHE A 54 -14.12 3.81 -1.36
C PHE A 54 -13.38 5.14 -1.29
N HIS A 55 -13.58 5.94 -0.23
CA HIS A 55 -12.85 7.20 -0.05
C HIS A 55 -11.34 6.99 -0.06
N LEU A 56 -10.85 6.00 0.68
CA LEU A 56 -9.43 5.67 0.77
C LEU A 56 -8.86 5.11 -0.53
N LEU A 57 -9.64 4.33 -1.27
CA LEU A 57 -9.29 3.86 -2.59
C LEU A 57 -9.14 5.05 -3.55
N ASP A 58 -10.08 6.00 -3.54
CA ASP A 58 -10.01 7.20 -4.37
C ASP A 58 -8.77 8.04 -4.02
N THR A 59 -8.49 8.26 -2.73
CA THR A 59 -7.25 8.94 -2.29
C THR A 59 -6.02 8.25 -2.85
N PHE A 60 -5.91 6.92 -2.74
CA PHE A 60 -4.75 6.17 -3.24
C PHE A 60 -4.63 6.27 -4.77
N MET A 61 -5.74 6.18 -5.50
CA MET A 61 -5.76 6.20 -6.97
C MET A 61 -5.43 7.57 -7.55
N MET A 62 -5.81 8.65 -6.85
CA MET A 62 -5.55 10.03 -7.28
C MET A 62 -4.17 10.56 -6.86
N THR A 63 -3.50 9.89 -5.92
CA THR A 63 -2.20 10.33 -5.44
C THR A 63 -1.10 9.98 -6.45
N GLU A 64 -0.18 10.92 -6.71
CA GLU A 64 1.00 10.68 -7.53
C GLU A 64 2.23 10.36 -6.70
N PHE A 65 3.19 9.63 -7.28
CA PHE A 65 4.45 9.30 -6.62
C PHE A 65 5.40 10.50 -6.61
N GLU A 66 6.09 10.70 -5.48
CA GLU A 66 7.07 11.76 -5.31
C GLU A 66 8.51 11.22 -5.49
N SER A 67 9.18 11.64 -6.56
CA SER A 67 10.46 11.06 -7.02
C SER A 67 11.60 11.13 -6.01
N ARG A 68 11.54 12.02 -5.00
CA ARG A 68 12.56 12.09 -3.93
C ARG A 68 12.66 10.81 -3.10
N HIS A 69 11.64 9.95 -3.13
CA HIS A 69 11.63 8.67 -2.40
C HIS A 69 12.19 7.49 -3.20
N GLN A 70 12.59 7.69 -4.47
CA GLN A 70 13.06 6.62 -5.35
C GLN A 70 14.19 5.78 -4.71
N LYS A 71 15.15 6.45 -4.04
CA LYS A 71 16.25 5.76 -3.33
C LYS A 71 15.79 4.74 -2.28
N ARG A 72 14.59 4.89 -1.72
CA ARG A 72 14.02 3.92 -0.76
C ARG A 72 13.39 2.74 -1.49
N ILE A 73 12.79 2.99 -2.65
CA ILE A 73 12.22 1.96 -3.52
C ILE A 73 13.35 1.08 -4.06
N ASP A 74 14.44 1.68 -4.52
CA ASP A 74 15.60 0.96 -5.04
C ASP A 74 16.16 -0.02 -4.00
N LYS A 75 16.28 0.42 -2.74
CA LYS A 75 16.70 -0.44 -1.61
C LYS A 75 15.74 -1.59 -1.33
N ILE A 76 14.43 -1.40 -1.50
CA ILE A 76 13.45 -2.48 -1.37
C ILE A 76 13.69 -3.49 -2.48
N SER A 77 13.85 -3.03 -3.72
CA SER A 77 14.13 -3.90 -4.87
C SER A 77 15.47 -4.65 -4.74
N GLU A 78 16.51 -4.03 -4.19
CA GLU A 78 17.77 -4.71 -3.88
C GLU A 78 17.59 -5.88 -2.89
N ILE A 79 16.71 -5.73 -1.89
CA ILE A 79 16.39 -6.82 -0.93
C ILE A 79 15.67 -7.98 -1.63
N GLU A 80 14.87 -7.71 -2.66
CA GLU A 80 14.12 -8.75 -3.40
C GLU A 80 15.02 -9.62 -4.29
N GLU A 81 16.28 -9.23 -4.52
CA GLU A 81 17.26 -9.99 -5.31
C GLU A 81 18.12 -10.97 -4.47
N ILE A 82 17.95 -10.96 -3.14
CA ILE A 82 18.66 -11.84 -2.19
C ILE A 82 17.90 -13.16 -2.03
#